data_AF-A0A4Y2DNN6-F1
#
_entry.id   AF-A0A4Y2DNN6-F1
#
_cell.length_a   1.000
_cell.length_b   1.000
_cell.length_c   1.000
_cell.angle_alpha   90.00
_cell.angle_beta   90.00
_cell.angle_gamma   90.00
#
_symmetry.space_group_name_H-M   'P 1'
#
loop_
_entity.id
_entity.type
_entity.pdbx_description
1 polymer ?
#
loop_
_entity_poly.entity_id
_entity_poly.type
_entity_poly.pdbx_seq_one_letter_code
_entity_poly.pdbx_strand_id
1 'polypeptide(L)'
;MYLSVKHFKHYLEGRAFTIYANHKPLIFAFHQKIEKAAPRQARQLNYISQFSTDIKYIKGENNIVADTLSRLTEVSSIDYDQIADAQTEDEELKSLQTITSLNLKEYRLLSGNYLCCQLAKFGSTFHKLSENNLSPYSRHITSRN
;
A
#
# COMPACT_ATOMS: atom_id res chain seq x y z
N MET A 1 10.04 -8.09 4.40
CA MET A 1 9.80 -9.25 3.51
C MET A 1 9.23 -10.45 4.24
N TYR A 2 9.98 -11.16 5.09
CA TYR A 2 9.47 -12.34 5.81
C TYR A 2 8.15 -12.08 6.56
N LEU A 3 8.08 -10.99 7.34
CA LEU A 3 6.86 -10.60 8.06
C LEU A 3 5.69 -10.32 7.11
N SER A 4 5.96 -9.68 5.97
CA SER A 4 4.97 -9.38 4.93
C SER A 4 4.38 -10.67 4.35
N VAL A 5 5.22 -11.64 3.97
CA VAL A 5 4.77 -12.94 3.45
C VAL A 5 3.98 -13.71 4.51
N LYS A 6 4.46 -13.69 5.77
CA LYS A 6 3.75 -14.33 6.89
C LYS A 6 2.38 -13.71 7.13
N HIS A 7 2.26 -12.39 7.06
CA HIS A 7 1.01 -11.66 7.27
C HIS A 7 0.00 -11.92 6.16
N PHE A 8 0.43 -11.84 4.89
CA PHE A 8 -0.43 -12.06 3.73
C PHE A 8 -0.53 -13.53 3.31
N LYS A 9 -0.12 -14.48 4.16
CA LYS A 9 -0.08 -15.92 3.87
C LYS A 9 -1.34 -16.39 3.13
N HIS A 10 -2.51 -16.12 3.70
CA HIS A 10 -3.80 -16.58 3.13
C HIS A 10 -4.13 -15.99 1.75
N TYR A 11 -3.58 -14.83 1.41
CA TYR A 11 -3.74 -14.23 0.09
C TYR A 11 -2.72 -14.75 -0.94
N LEU A 12 -1.57 -15.22 -0.47
CA LEU A 12 -0.44 -15.66 -1.29
C LEU A 12 -0.45 -17.18 -1.54
N GLU A 13 -1.05 -17.97 -0.66
CA GLU A 13 -1.14 -19.42 -0.81
C GLU A 13 -1.78 -19.82 -2.16
N GLY A 14 -1.09 -20.71 -2.89
CA GLY A 14 -1.55 -21.24 -4.18
C GLY A 14 -1.49 -20.25 -5.36
N ARG A 15 -0.90 -19.06 -5.19
CA ARG A 15 -0.80 -18.06 -6.26
C ARG A 15 0.65 -17.78 -6.62
N ALA A 16 0.91 -17.60 -7.92
CA ALA A 16 2.19 -17.09 -8.39
C ALA A 16 2.23 -15.56 -8.22
N PHE A 17 3.29 -15.04 -7.61
CA PHE A 17 3.50 -13.61 -7.42
C PHE A 17 4.99 -13.25 -7.39
N THR A 18 5.28 -12.00 -7.70
CA THR A 18 6.62 -11.40 -7.64
C THR A 18 6.74 -10.52 -6.40
N ILE A 19 7.86 -10.61 -5.69
CA ILE A 19 8.18 -9.71 -4.57
C ILE A 19 9.11 -8.60 -5.06
N TYR A 20 8.67 -7.36 -4.96
CA TYR A 20 9.52 -6.20 -5.25
C TYR A 20 10.22 -5.71 -3.97
N ALA A 21 11.54 -5.49 -4.05
CA ALA A 21 12.33 -4.96 -2.94
C ALA A 21 13.39 -3.96 -3.41
N ASN A 22 13.61 -2.91 -2.62
CA ASN A 22 14.64 -1.90 -2.88
C ASN A 22 16.03 -2.26 -2.33
N HIS A 23 16.18 -3.46 -1.77
CA HIS A 23 17.44 -3.92 -1.19
C HIS A 23 18.15 -4.92 -2.12
N LYS A 24 19.18 -4.45 -2.85
CA LYS A 24 19.88 -5.23 -3.88
C LYS A 24 20.46 -6.57 -3.40
N PRO A 25 21.09 -6.69 -2.22
CA PRO A 25 21.57 -7.98 -1.73
C PRO A 25 20.47 -9.05 -1.62
N LEU A 26 19.22 -8.62 -1.48
CA LEU A 26 18.08 -9.50 -1.25
C LEU A 26 17.56 -10.17 -2.52
N ILE A 27 17.84 -9.60 -3.70
CA ILE A 27 17.54 -10.20 -5.01
C ILE A 27 18.35 -11.49 -5.20
N PHE A 28 19.60 -11.45 -4.74
CA PHE A 28 20.52 -12.58 -4.83
C PHE A 28 20.40 -13.53 -3.64
N ALA A 29 19.47 -13.28 -2.70
CA ALA A 29 19.37 -14.06 -1.48
C ALA A 29 19.08 -15.55 -1.75
N PHE A 30 18.34 -15.88 -2.81
CA PHE A 30 18.11 -17.27 -3.24
C PHE A 30 19.21 -17.83 -4.15
N HIS A 31 20.07 -16.98 -4.71
CA HIS A 31 21.20 -17.37 -5.55
C HIS A 31 22.50 -17.55 -4.75
N GLN A 32 22.56 -16.99 -3.54
CA GLN A 32 23.70 -17.12 -2.65
C GLN A 32 23.70 -18.48 -1.95
N LYS A 33 24.89 -19.06 -1.74
CA LYS A 33 25.03 -20.30 -0.95
C LYS A 33 24.44 -20.08 0.45
N ILE A 34 23.43 -20.86 0.82
CA ILE A 34 22.73 -20.80 2.11
C ILE A 34 23.70 -20.94 3.30
N GLU A 35 24.81 -21.65 3.12
CA GLU A 35 25.90 -21.81 4.10
C GLU A 35 26.56 -20.48 4.51
N LYS A 36 26.46 -19.43 3.69
CA LYS A 36 26.97 -18.09 4.01
C LYS A 36 25.94 -17.20 4.71
N ALA A 37 24.68 -17.62 4.77
CA ALA A 37 23.61 -16.86 5.40
C ALA A 37 23.57 -17.13 6.91
N ALA A 38 23.25 -16.11 7.71
CA ALA A 38 23.03 -16.32 9.14
C ALA A 38 21.86 -17.32 9.34
N PRO A 39 21.87 -18.19 10.38
CA PRO A 39 20.83 -19.20 10.57
C PRO A 39 19.40 -18.64 10.56
N ARG A 40 19.21 -17.43 11.10
CA ARG A 40 17.93 -16.72 11.06
C ARG A 40 17.52 -16.33 9.64
N GLN A 41 18.45 -15.83 8.83
CA GLN A 41 18.20 -15.46 7.44
C GLN A 41 17.85 -16.70 6.61
N ALA A 42 18.59 -17.80 6.80
CA ALA A 42 18.32 -19.07 6.12
C ALA A 42 16.89 -19.59 6.42
N ARG A 43 16.44 -19.56 7.69
CA ARG A 43 15.07 -19.93 8.05
C ARG A 43 14.02 -19.02 7.40
N GLN A 44 14.26 -17.72 7.38
CA GLN A 44 13.34 -16.76 6.77
C GLN A 44 13.24 -16.94 5.25
N LEU A 45 14.37 -17.16 4.58
CA LEU A 45 14.41 -17.43 3.14
C LEU A 45 13.72 -18.75 2.81
N ASN A 46 13.97 -19.82 3.58
CA ASN A 46 13.29 -21.10 3.40
C ASN A 46 11.76 -20.96 3.51
N TYR A 47 11.28 -20.18 4.47
CA TYR A 47 9.86 -19.89 4.59
C TYR A 47 9.33 -19.14 3.35
N ILE A 48 10.01 -18.09 2.90
CA ILE A 48 9.59 -17.30 1.74
C ILE A 48 9.56 -18.16 0.47
N SER A 49 10.55 -19.05 0.27
CA SER A 49 10.63 -19.92 -0.91
C SER A 49 9.46 -20.89 -1.06
N GLN A 50 8.72 -21.17 0.00
CA GLN A 50 7.49 -21.98 -0.07
C GLN A 50 6.36 -21.24 -0.81
N PHE A 51 6.45 -19.91 -0.91
CA PHE A 51 5.45 -19.08 -1.58
C PHE A 51 5.95 -18.54 -2.92
N SER A 52 7.15 -17.96 -2.94
CA SER A 52 7.76 -17.44 -4.16
C SER A 52 9.28 -17.31 -4.03
N THR A 53 9.97 -17.54 -5.15
CA THR A 53 11.40 -17.25 -5.33
C THR A 53 11.64 -16.09 -6.29
N ASP A 54 10.59 -15.54 -6.92
CA ASP A 54 10.70 -14.42 -7.85
C ASP A 54 10.77 -13.09 -7.08
N ILE A 55 12.00 -12.67 -6.79
CA ILE A 55 12.30 -11.38 -6.15
C ILE A 55 12.93 -10.44 -7.18
N LYS A 56 12.30 -9.28 -7.40
CA LYS A 56 12.80 -8.26 -8.33
C LYS A 56 13.23 -6.99 -7.60
N TYR A 57 14.30 -6.39 -8.11
CA TYR A 57 14.71 -5.07 -7.67
C TYR A 57 13.70 -4.02 -8.10
N ILE A 58 13.44 -3.07 -7.22
CA ILE A 58 12.85 -1.79 -7.57
C ILE A 58 13.69 -0.67 -6.97
N LYS A 59 13.91 0.43 -7.71
CA LYS A 59 14.62 1.59 -7.15
C LYS A 59 13.84 2.16 -5.97
N GLY A 60 14.54 2.70 -4.97
CA GLY A 60 13.90 3.29 -3.78
C GLY A 60 12.87 4.38 -4.14
N GLU A 61 13.19 5.20 -5.14
CA GLU A 61 12.30 6.23 -5.71
C GLU A 61 10.99 5.68 -6.29
N ASN A 62 10.95 4.39 -6.66
CA ASN A 62 9.75 3.72 -7.15
C ASN A 62 9.10 2.84 -6.06
N ASN A 63 9.69 2.79 -4.86
CA ASN A 63 9.19 2.02 -3.72
C ASN A 63 8.62 2.93 -2.61
N ILE A 64 8.17 4.13 -2.98
CA ILE A 64 7.74 5.18 -2.05
C ILE A 64 6.65 4.66 -1.10
N VAL A 65 5.61 4.01 -1.63
CA VAL A 65 4.49 3.51 -0.81
C VAL A 65 4.98 2.57 0.28
N ALA A 66 5.81 1.57 -0.07
CA ALA A 66 6.32 0.63 0.91
C ALA A 66 7.30 1.27 1.90
N ASP A 67 8.13 2.22 1.45
CA ASP A 67 9.04 2.97 2.31
C ASP A 67 8.27 3.82 3.32
N THR A 68 7.28 4.60 2.85
CA THR A 68 6.39 5.41 3.69
C THR A 68 5.67 4.55 4.72
N LEU A 69 5.01 3.46 4.29
CA LEU A 69 4.30 2.56 5.20
C LEU A 69 5.24 1.88 6.20
N SER A 70 6.49 1.58 5.82
CA SER A 70 7.46 0.97 6.73
C SER A 70 7.98 1.90 7.82
N ARG A 71 7.84 3.23 7.63
CA ARG A 71 8.25 4.26 8.59
C ARG A 71 7.14 4.70 9.53
N LEU A 72 5.88 4.35 9.22
CA LEU A 72 4.76 4.65 10.11
C LEU A 72 4.90 3.81 11.39
N THR A 73 5.14 4.49 12.51
CA THR A 73 5.27 3.86 13.83
C THR A 73 3.93 3.68 14.53
N GLU A 74 2.95 4.55 14.22
CA GLU A 74 1.60 4.49 14.74
C GLU A 74 0.61 4.81 13.61
N VAL A 75 -0.37 3.92 13.43
CA VAL A 75 -1.56 4.21 12.63
C VAL A 75 -2.64 4.55 13.65
N SER A 76 -3.04 5.82 13.72
CA SER A 76 -4.23 6.18 14.48
C SER A 76 -5.42 5.40 13.92
N SER A 77 -6.26 4.87 14.80
CA SER A 77 -7.52 4.25 14.38
C SER A 77 -8.28 5.28 13.56
N ILE A 78 -8.59 4.95 12.31
CA ILE A 78 -9.37 5.81 11.43
C ILE A 78 -10.83 5.71 11.88
N ASP A 79 -11.39 6.82 12.34
CA ASP A 79 -12.83 6.91 12.61
C ASP A 79 -13.55 7.19 11.29
N TYR A 80 -14.11 6.15 10.71
CA TYR A 80 -14.83 6.23 9.44
C TYR A 80 -16.12 7.04 9.55
N ASP A 81 -16.73 7.11 10.74
CA ASP A 81 -17.97 7.87 10.94
C ASP A 81 -17.69 9.35 10.94
N GLN A 82 -16.61 9.80 11.60
CA GLN A 82 -16.15 11.19 11.53
C GLN A 82 -15.83 11.63 10.09
N ILE A 83 -15.25 10.73 9.28
CA ILE A 83 -14.98 11.03 7.87
C ILE A 83 -16.29 11.13 7.09
N ALA A 84 -17.25 10.22 7.30
CA ALA A 84 -18.54 10.26 6.63
C ALA A 84 -19.33 11.54 6.98
N ASP A 85 -19.29 11.96 8.24
CA ASP A 85 -19.91 13.20 8.70
C ASP A 85 -19.25 14.42 8.03
N ALA A 86 -17.92 14.48 8.02
CA ALA A 86 -17.17 15.55 7.35
C ALA A 86 -17.45 15.61 5.84
N GLN A 87 -17.64 14.46 5.18
CA GLN A 87 -17.99 14.40 3.76
C GLN A 87 -19.40 14.94 3.46
N THR A 88 -20.33 14.83 4.40
CA THR A 88 -21.72 15.31 4.21
C THR A 88 -21.77 16.84 4.12
N GLU A 89 -20.88 17.52 4.84
CA GLU A 89 -20.77 18.98 4.87
C GLU A 89 -19.82 19.55 3.80
N ASP A 90 -19.11 18.69 3.07
CA ASP A 90 -18.11 19.09 2.08
C ASP A 90 -18.75 19.51 0.74
N GLU A 91 -18.81 20.82 0.50
CA GLU A 91 -19.30 21.40 -0.76
C GLU A 91 -18.41 21.08 -1.97
N GLU A 92 -17.10 20.89 -1.77
CA GLU A 92 -16.21 20.49 -2.86
C GLU A 92 -16.58 19.06 -3.30
N LEU A 93 -16.79 18.15 -2.36
CA LEU A 93 -17.19 16.78 -2.65
C LEU A 93 -18.53 16.70 -3.40
N LYS A 94 -19.52 17.53 -3.03
CA LYS A 94 -20.80 17.63 -3.76
C LYS A 94 -20.60 18.07 -5.21
N SER A 95 -19.69 19.03 -5.44
CA SER A 95 -19.35 19.44 -6.80
C SER A 95 -18.69 18.32 -7.60
N LEU A 96 -17.81 17.53 -6.97
CA LEU A 96 -17.12 16.40 -7.61
C LEU A 96 -18.08 15.25 -7.95
N GLN A 97 -19.15 15.04 -7.19
CA GLN A 97 -20.20 14.04 -7.50
C GLN A 97 -20.89 14.30 -8.83
N THR A 98 -20.94 15.55 -9.29
CA THR A 98 -21.54 15.90 -10.59
C THR A 98 -20.60 15.59 -11.77
N ILE A 99 -19.31 15.38 -11.52
CA ILE A 99 -18.31 15.15 -12.55
C ILE A 99 -18.35 13.68 -13.00
N THR A 100 -18.82 13.45 -14.22
CA THR A 100 -18.99 12.09 -14.79
C THR A 100 -17.69 11.34 -15.04
N SER A 101 -16.53 12.02 -15.04
CA SER A 101 -15.22 11.37 -15.14
C SER A 101 -14.76 10.72 -13.84
N LEU A 102 -15.40 11.06 -12.71
CA LEU A 102 -15.14 10.45 -11.41
C LEU A 102 -16.12 9.29 -11.16
N ASN A 103 -15.62 8.18 -10.62
CA ASN A 103 -16.43 7.01 -10.25
C ASN A 103 -16.58 6.98 -8.72
N LEU A 104 -17.33 7.95 -8.23
CA LEU A 104 -17.65 8.07 -6.81
C LEU A 104 -18.78 7.09 -6.49
N LYS A 105 -18.56 6.29 -5.45
CA LYS A 105 -19.56 5.36 -4.91
C LYS A 105 -19.72 5.56 -3.42
N GLU A 106 -20.96 5.49 -2.98
CA GLU A 106 -21.31 5.50 -1.56
C GLU A 106 -21.23 4.10 -0.98
N TYR A 107 -20.57 3.98 0.17
CA TYR A 107 -20.44 2.75 0.91
C TYR A 107 -21.05 2.90 2.29
N ARG A 108 -21.98 2.01 2.63
CA ARG A 108 -22.67 2.05 3.92
C ARG A 108 -21.80 1.47 5.03
N LEU A 109 -21.54 2.26 6.06
CA LEU A 109 -20.83 1.87 7.27
C LEU A 109 -21.73 1.11 8.24
N LEU A 110 -21.13 0.43 9.23
CA LEU A 110 -21.85 -0.33 10.27
C LEU A 110 -22.74 0.56 11.15
N SER A 111 -22.34 1.82 11.34
CA SER A 111 -23.10 2.87 12.01
C SER A 111 -24.38 3.28 11.27
N GLY A 112 -24.46 2.98 9.97
CA GLY A 112 -25.53 3.42 9.08
C GLY A 112 -25.18 4.64 8.22
N ASN A 113 -24.05 5.31 8.49
CA ASN A 113 -23.55 6.44 7.70
C ASN A 113 -23.04 5.98 6.32
N TYR A 114 -22.92 6.93 5.38
CA TYR A 114 -22.43 6.68 4.02
C TYR A 114 -21.09 7.36 3.81
N LEU A 115 -20.10 6.56 3.41
CA LEU A 115 -18.78 7.05 3.02
C LEU A 115 -18.68 7.09 1.50
N CYS A 116 -18.46 8.28 0.94
CA CYS A 116 -18.22 8.47 -0.48
C CYS A 116 -16.76 8.16 -0.82
N CYS A 117 -16.53 7.25 -1.78
CA CYS A 117 -15.21 6.78 -2.17
C CYS A 117 -15.03 6.79 -3.69
N GLN A 118 -13.88 7.29 -4.16
CA GLN A 118 -13.48 7.18 -5.55
C GLN A 118 -12.91 5.80 -5.82
N LEU A 119 -13.54 5.04 -6.71
CA LEU A 119 -13.00 3.77 -7.16
C LEU A 119 -12.13 3.98 -8.40
N ALA A 120 -10.83 3.74 -8.26
CA ALA A 120 -9.97 3.59 -9.44
C ALA A 120 -10.37 2.30 -10.18
N LYS A 121 -10.49 2.37 -11.52
CA LYS A 121 -10.61 1.17 -12.35
C LYS A 121 -9.34 0.34 -12.17
N PHE A 122 -9.43 -0.76 -11.43
CA PHE A 122 -8.35 -1.77 -11.34
C PHE A 122 -8.14 -2.36 -12.74
N GLY A 123 -7.15 -1.83 -13.49
CA GLY A 123 -6.87 -2.31 -14.84
C GLY A 123 -5.90 -1.48 -15.68
N SER A 124 -5.67 -0.21 -15.36
CA SER A 124 -4.64 0.59 -16.03
C SER A 124 -3.51 0.92 -15.07
N THR A 125 -2.29 0.62 -15.51
CA THR A 125 -0.99 1.09 -15.00
C THR A 125 -1.11 2.32 -14.10
N PHE A 126 -0.45 2.28 -12.93
CA PHE A 126 -0.19 3.45 -12.09
C PHE A 126 0.56 4.53 -12.90
N HIS A 127 -0.17 5.29 -13.70
CA HIS A 127 0.30 6.54 -14.25
C HIS A 127 0.26 7.53 -13.10
N LYS A 128 1.45 8.03 -12.75
CA LYS A 128 1.72 9.18 -11.89
C LYS A 128 0.50 10.11 -11.87
N LEU A 129 -0.21 10.15 -10.74
CA LEU A 129 -1.10 11.28 -10.47
C LEU A 129 -0.17 12.50 -10.46
N SER A 130 -0.36 13.38 -11.45
CA SER A 130 0.34 14.65 -11.53
C SER A 130 0.18 15.38 -10.19
N GLU A 131 1.29 15.92 -9.66
CA GLU A 131 1.44 16.54 -8.34
C GLU A 131 0.49 17.73 -8.07
N ASN A 132 -0.39 18.09 -9.01
CA ASN A 132 -1.24 19.27 -8.95
C ASN A 132 -2.63 19.06 -8.30
N ASN A 133 -2.98 17.85 -7.85
CA ASN A 133 -4.31 17.57 -7.24
C ASN A 133 -4.22 16.97 -5.83
N LEU A 134 -3.23 17.37 -5.04
CA LEU A 134 -3.21 17.06 -3.61
C LEU A 134 -4.17 18.01 -2.88
N SER A 135 -5.29 17.45 -2.41
CA SER A 135 -6.22 18.07 -1.45
C SER A 135 -5.45 18.64 -0.24
N PRO A 136 -5.91 19.77 0.36
CA PRO A 136 -5.19 20.48 1.43
C PRO A 136 -4.82 19.61 2.65
N TYR A 137 -5.52 18.50 2.87
CA TYR A 137 -5.24 17.56 3.96
C TYR A 137 -3.87 16.86 3.87
N SER A 138 -3.19 16.95 2.72
CA SER A 138 -1.85 16.39 2.52
C SER A 138 -0.72 17.31 2.99
N ARG A 139 -1.01 18.57 3.39
CA ARG A 139 0.03 19.59 3.65
C ARG A 139 0.59 19.61 5.07
N HIS A 140 0.09 18.79 6.00
CA HIS A 140 0.52 18.86 7.41
C HIS A 140 1.71 17.97 7.79
N ILE A 141 2.34 17.25 6.85
CA ILE A 141 3.50 16.38 7.17
C ILE A 141 4.85 17.02 6.80
N THR A 142 4.88 18.15 6.10
CA THR A 142 6.14 18.85 5.75
C THR A 142 6.30 20.16 6.51
N SER A 143 6.53 20.08 7.82
CA SER A 143 7.22 21.14 8.57
C SER A 143 7.67 20.62 9.92
N ARG A 144 8.91 20.12 9.98
CA ARG A 144 9.84 20.16 11.12
C ARG A 144 11.12 19.42 10.71
N ASN A 145 12.00 20.17 10.04
CA ASN A 145 13.43 20.09 10.32
C ASN A 145 13.75 21.25 11.26
#